data_AF-A0A838QTE0-F1
#
_entry.id   AF-A0A838QTE0-F1
#
_cell.length_a   1.000
_cell.length_b   1.000
_cell.length_c   1.000
_cell.angle_alpha   90.00
_cell.angle_beta   90.00
_cell.angle_gamma   90.00
#
_symmetry.space_group_name_H-M   'P 1'
#
loop_
_entity.id
_entity.type
_entity.pdbx_description
1 polymer ?
#
loop_
_entity_poly.entity_id
_entity_poly.type
_entity_poly.pdbx_seq_one_letter_code
_entity_poly.pdbx_strand_id
1 'polypeptide(L)'
;PWNLYDVIAEFLDAQRIPTGPLLLRDWDLAPSLLRNAGYKTGIIREILATYPSLPFILIGDSAQEDSEIYADIVAAHPQRILAVYIRNVRQHPEDSPAMRTLAERIVGAGSTLVLADDTLAAARHAAAHGWIRKETLDDVKGEKREDEGDGSKAPAPGVETSAPTPTVVVDPEVTAGELE
;
A
#
# COMPACT_ATOMS: atom_id res chain seq x y z
N PRO A 1 -11.93 -13.30 7.39
CA PRO A 1 -12.70 -14.32 8.11
C PRO A 1 -11.74 -15.13 8.98
N TRP A 2 -12.10 -15.33 10.26
CA TRP A 2 -11.19 -15.93 11.26
C TRP A 2 -10.83 -17.39 10.97
N ASN A 3 -11.62 -18.09 10.16
CA ASN A 3 -11.30 -19.43 9.67
C ASN A 3 -10.05 -19.49 8.79
N LEU A 4 -9.51 -18.34 8.33
CA LEU A 4 -8.25 -18.26 7.59
C LEU A 4 -7.07 -17.87 8.49
N TYR A 5 -7.28 -17.69 9.80
CA TYR A 5 -6.25 -17.20 10.69
C TYR A 5 -4.98 -18.06 10.64
N ASP A 6 -5.10 -19.37 10.83
CA ASP A 6 -3.94 -20.28 10.87
C ASP A 6 -3.18 -20.27 9.53
N VAL A 7 -3.92 -20.32 8.42
CA VAL A 7 -3.32 -20.28 7.07
C VAL A 7 -2.57 -18.97 6.82
N ILE A 8 -3.15 -17.83 7.24
CA ILE A 8 -2.50 -16.53 7.10
C ILE A 8 -1.28 -16.45 8.02
N ALA A 9 -1.38 -16.91 9.27
CA ALA A 9 -0.29 -16.87 10.23
C ALA A 9 0.91 -17.72 9.77
N GLU A 10 0.66 -18.94 9.28
CA GLU A 10 1.69 -19.82 8.71
C GLU A 10 2.32 -19.20 7.46
N PHE A 11 1.53 -18.57 6.59
CA PHE A 11 2.06 -17.88 5.42
C PHE A 11 2.98 -16.72 5.82
N LEU A 12 2.57 -15.88 6.77
CA LEU A 12 3.38 -14.75 7.24
C LEU A 12 4.70 -15.23 7.87
N ASP A 13 4.67 -16.32 8.65
CA ASP A 13 5.86 -16.93 9.23
C ASP A 13 6.80 -17.49 8.15
N ALA A 14 6.25 -18.21 7.16
CA ALA A 14 7.01 -18.72 6.03
C ALA A 14 7.66 -17.60 5.20
N GLN A 15 7.00 -16.45 5.08
CA GLN A 15 7.53 -15.23 4.45
C GLN A 15 8.43 -14.40 5.37
N ARG A 16 8.71 -14.87 6.60
CA ARG A 16 9.54 -14.19 7.61
C ARG A 16 9.03 -12.79 7.96
N ILE A 17 7.72 -12.58 7.86
CA ILE A 17 7.06 -11.33 8.27
C ILE A 17 6.96 -11.32 9.80
N PRO A 18 7.37 -10.23 10.48
CA PRO A 18 7.32 -10.16 11.94
C PRO A 18 5.92 -10.47 12.48
N THR A 19 5.86 -11.30 13.52
CA THR A 19 4.60 -11.65 14.16
C THR A 19 3.90 -10.39 14.68
N GLY A 20 2.62 -10.24 14.34
CA GLY A 20 1.82 -9.09 14.71
C GLY A 20 0.32 -9.43 14.82
N PRO A 21 -0.48 -8.50 15.35
CA PRO A 21 -1.92 -8.69 15.47
C PRO A 21 -2.57 -8.79 14.08
N LEU A 22 -3.37 -9.85 13.86
CA LEU A 22 -4.19 -10.02 12.65
C LEU A 22 -5.63 -9.65 12.96
N LEU A 23 -6.09 -8.52 12.42
CA LEU A 23 -7.44 -8.01 12.64
C LEU A 23 -8.34 -8.42 11.47
N LEU A 24 -8.84 -9.66 11.53
CA LEU A 24 -9.63 -10.27 10.46
C LEU A 24 -11.13 -9.98 10.63
N ARG A 25 -11.83 -9.77 9.51
CA ARG A 25 -13.30 -9.64 9.50
C ARG A 25 -13.98 -10.93 9.94
N ASP A 26 -15.10 -10.85 10.67
CA ASP A 26 -16.05 -11.95 10.85
C ASP A 26 -16.90 -12.15 9.58
N TRP A 27 -17.05 -13.38 9.09
CA TRP A 27 -17.91 -13.66 7.92
C TRP A 27 -19.39 -13.71 8.27
N ASP A 28 -19.73 -13.87 9.55
CA ASP A 28 -21.03 -14.43 9.93
C ASP A 28 -22.14 -13.40 10.20
N LEU A 29 -21.94 -12.11 9.89
CA LEU A 29 -22.95 -11.08 10.12
C LEU A 29 -23.03 -10.04 8.98
N ALA A 30 -23.89 -10.38 8.01
CA ALA A 30 -24.62 -9.52 7.06
C ALA A 30 -24.01 -9.21 5.66
N PRO A 31 -24.86 -9.23 4.60
CA PRO A 31 -24.46 -8.93 3.22
C PRO A 31 -24.47 -7.41 2.98
N SER A 32 -23.29 -6.78 2.83
CA SER A 32 -23.19 -5.43 2.26
C SER A 32 -21.73 -5.05 1.97
N LEU A 33 -21.41 -4.81 0.70
CA LEU A 33 -20.13 -4.25 0.25
C LEU A 33 -19.85 -2.85 0.85
N LEU A 34 -20.88 -2.15 1.34
CA LEU A 34 -20.77 -0.78 1.88
C LEU A 34 -20.20 -0.71 3.32
N ARG A 35 -20.03 -1.84 4.02
CA ARG A 35 -19.40 -1.86 5.37
C ARG A 35 -17.90 -2.17 5.36
N ASN A 36 -17.33 -2.56 4.22
CA ASN A 36 -15.90 -2.90 4.13
C ASN A 36 -15.01 -1.70 4.45
N ALA A 37 -15.31 -0.54 3.84
CA ALA A 37 -14.62 0.71 4.14
C ALA A 37 -14.76 1.15 5.61
N GLY A 38 -15.96 1.04 6.18
CA GLY A 38 -16.21 1.38 7.58
C GLY A 38 -15.45 0.50 8.58
N TYR A 39 -15.31 -0.80 8.29
CA TYR A 39 -14.56 -1.72 9.13
C TYR A 39 -13.06 -1.42 9.12
N LYS A 40 -12.45 -1.27 7.93
CA LYS A 40 -11.03 -0.91 7.79
C LYS A 40 -10.74 0.43 8.48
N THR A 41 -11.59 1.43 8.25
CA THR A 41 -11.45 2.76 8.87
C THR A 41 -11.53 2.69 10.40
N GLY A 42 -12.48 1.93 10.94
CA GLY A 42 -12.64 1.74 12.39
C GLY A 42 -11.41 1.14 13.04
N ILE A 43 -10.86 0.07 12.45
CA ILE A 43 -9.63 -0.57 12.92
C ILE A 43 -8.44 0.39 12.90
N ILE A 44 -8.24 1.10 11.79
CA ILE A 44 -7.09 2.02 11.68
C ILE A 44 -7.19 3.11 12.74
N ARG A 45 -8.39 3.66 12.98
CA ARG A 45 -8.61 4.65 14.04
C ARG A 45 -8.35 4.09 15.43
N GLU A 46 -8.76 2.86 15.70
CA GLU A 46 -8.50 2.18 16.97
C GLU A 46 -7.00 1.99 17.23
N ILE A 47 -6.24 1.56 16.21
CA ILE A 47 -4.78 1.43 16.29
C ILE A 47 -4.13 2.80 16.56
N LEU A 48 -4.52 3.83 15.80
CA LEU A 48 -3.98 5.18 15.95
C LEU A 48 -4.29 5.80 17.33
N ALA A 49 -5.46 5.49 17.90
CA ALA A 49 -5.86 5.90 19.24
C ALA A 49 -5.11 5.13 20.33
N THR A 50 -4.86 3.84 20.11
CA THR A 50 -4.11 2.98 21.03
C THR A 50 -2.65 3.44 21.16
N TYR A 51 -2.06 3.92 20.07
CA TYR A 51 -0.68 4.39 20.01
C TYR A 51 -0.61 5.88 19.61
N PRO A 52 -0.94 6.82 20.50
CA PRO A 52 -1.14 8.22 20.13
C PRO A 52 0.13 8.96 19.69
N SER A 53 1.32 8.45 20.01
CA SER A 53 2.61 9.08 19.69
C SER A 53 3.39 8.37 18.58
N LEU A 54 2.96 7.19 18.12
CA LEU A 54 3.69 6.45 17.10
C LEU A 54 3.30 6.91 15.69
N PRO A 55 4.27 7.14 14.79
CA PRO A 55 3.99 7.32 13.37
C PRO A 55 3.73 5.97 12.69
N PHE A 56 2.98 6.00 11.58
CA PHE A 56 2.58 4.82 10.83
C PHE A 56 2.84 4.98 9.33
N ILE A 57 3.04 3.86 8.65
CA ILE A 57 3.04 3.74 7.19
C ILE A 57 1.87 2.83 6.84
N LEU A 58 1.01 3.27 5.91
CA LEU A 58 -0.12 2.49 5.44
C LEU A 58 0.29 1.74 4.16
N ILE A 59 -0.01 0.45 4.08
CA ILE A 59 0.32 -0.40 2.92
C ILE A 59 -0.95 -1.09 2.45
N GLY A 60 -1.24 -1.08 1.15
CA GLY A 60 -2.44 -1.72 0.58
C GLY A 60 -2.31 -2.05 -0.91
N ASP A 61 -3.27 -2.82 -1.41
CA ASP A 61 -3.31 -3.33 -2.80
C ASP A 61 -4.56 -2.87 -3.58
N SER A 62 -5.61 -2.44 -2.88
CA SER A 62 -6.91 -2.16 -3.47
C SER A 62 -7.02 -0.68 -3.83
N ALA A 63 -6.48 -0.32 -4.99
CA ALA A 63 -6.29 1.05 -5.51
C ALA A 63 -7.56 1.94 -5.68
N GLN A 64 -8.73 1.55 -5.15
CA GLN A 64 -9.95 2.38 -5.20
C GLN A 64 -10.78 2.34 -3.90
N GLU A 65 -10.74 1.25 -3.13
CA GLU A 65 -11.42 1.23 -1.81
C GLU A 65 -10.48 1.65 -0.69
N ASP A 66 -9.20 1.22 -0.73
CA ASP A 66 -8.24 1.54 0.32
C ASP A 66 -7.68 2.96 0.19
N SER A 67 -7.58 3.47 -1.04
CA SER A 67 -7.06 4.80 -1.32
C SER A 67 -7.87 5.89 -0.61
N GLU A 68 -9.19 5.87 -0.74
CA GLU A 68 -10.09 6.87 -0.17
C GLU A 68 -10.07 6.82 1.36
N ILE A 69 -10.04 5.61 1.94
CA ILE A 69 -9.89 5.40 3.37
C ILE A 69 -8.57 5.99 3.87
N TYR A 70 -7.46 5.69 3.18
CA TYR A 70 -6.15 6.19 3.55
C TYR A 70 -6.06 7.71 3.45
N ALA A 71 -6.65 8.32 2.41
CA ALA A 71 -6.71 9.76 2.28
C ALA A 71 -7.50 10.42 3.42
N ASP A 72 -8.63 9.84 3.83
CA ASP A 72 -9.42 10.33 4.96
C ASP A 72 -8.69 10.17 6.29
N ILE A 73 -7.99 9.06 6.50
CA ILE A 73 -7.16 8.83 7.70
C ILE A 73 -6.00 9.82 7.76
N VAL A 74 -5.28 10.01 6.66
CA VAL A 74 -4.16 10.95 6.55
C VAL A 74 -4.64 12.37 6.86
N ALA A 75 -5.78 12.79 6.28
CA ALA A 75 -6.35 14.11 6.54
C ALA A 75 -6.81 14.31 8.00
N ALA A 76 -7.34 13.26 8.63
CA ALA A 76 -7.77 13.29 10.03
C ALA A 76 -6.60 13.23 11.02
N HIS A 77 -5.45 12.70 10.61
CA HIS A 77 -4.27 12.49 11.44
C HIS A 77 -3.00 12.98 10.73
N PRO A 78 -2.89 14.30 10.44
CA PRO A 78 -1.73 14.85 9.76
C PRO A 78 -0.45 14.56 10.55
N GLN A 79 0.67 14.36 9.85
CA GLN A 79 1.99 14.01 10.40
C GLN A 79 2.09 12.67 11.15
N ARG A 80 0.97 11.99 11.41
CA ARG A 80 0.96 10.64 12.03
C ARG A 80 1.16 9.55 10.99
N ILE A 81 0.72 9.79 9.76
CA ILE A 81 0.95 8.88 8.63
C ILE A 81 2.10 9.45 7.81
N LEU A 82 3.22 8.72 7.75
CA LEU A 82 4.42 9.17 7.06
C LEU A 82 4.35 8.91 5.56
N ALA A 83 3.80 7.76 5.20
CA ALA A 83 3.61 7.37 3.81
C ALA A 83 2.43 6.42 3.66
N VAL A 84 1.88 6.43 2.46
CA VAL A 84 0.87 5.49 1.97
C VAL A 84 1.46 4.78 0.76
N TYR A 85 1.60 3.46 0.85
CA TYR A 85 2.10 2.60 -0.22
C TYR A 85 0.94 1.81 -0.79
N ILE A 86 0.62 2.05 -2.05
CA ILE A 86 -0.45 1.32 -2.76
C ILE A 86 0.17 0.60 -3.95
N ARG A 87 -0.05 -0.71 -4.03
CA ARG A 87 0.34 -1.48 -5.20
C ARG A 87 -0.56 -1.11 -6.38
N ASN A 88 0.05 -0.75 -7.51
CA ASN A 88 -0.69 -0.49 -8.73
C ASN A 88 -1.12 -1.81 -9.39
N VAL A 89 -2.42 -1.94 -9.64
CA VAL A 89 -3.04 -3.09 -10.34
C VAL A 89 -3.77 -2.67 -11.62
N ARG A 90 -3.76 -1.38 -11.97
CA ARG A 90 -4.42 -0.84 -13.17
C ARG A 90 -3.39 -0.43 -14.21
N GLN A 91 -3.76 -0.61 -15.48
CA GLN A 91 -3.03 -0.01 -16.60
C GLN A 91 -3.35 1.50 -16.57
N HIS A 92 -2.40 2.33 -16.14
CA HIS A 92 -2.48 3.80 -16.06
C HIS A 92 -3.36 4.42 -14.94
N PRO A 93 -3.10 4.17 -13.64
CA PRO A 93 -3.77 4.86 -12.54
C PRO A 93 -3.49 6.37 -12.49
N GLU A 94 -2.34 6.83 -13.00
CA GLU A 94 -1.90 8.22 -13.06
C GLU A 94 -2.82 9.09 -13.94
N ASP A 95 -3.54 8.46 -14.87
CA ASP A 95 -4.49 9.13 -15.76
C ASP A 95 -5.90 9.17 -15.18
N SER A 96 -6.15 8.55 -14.02
CA SER A 96 -7.41 8.68 -13.34
C SER A 96 -7.46 10.02 -12.59
N PRO A 97 -8.40 10.93 -12.91
CA PRO A 97 -8.57 12.18 -12.16
C PRO A 97 -8.75 11.94 -10.66
N ALA A 98 -9.40 10.82 -10.29
CA ALA A 98 -9.59 10.43 -8.90
C ALA A 98 -8.27 10.17 -8.17
N MET A 99 -7.31 9.49 -8.82
CA MET A 99 -6.02 9.19 -8.21
C MET A 99 -5.16 10.44 -8.02
N ARG A 100 -5.21 11.39 -8.97
CA ARG A 100 -4.52 12.68 -8.84
C ARG A 100 -5.07 13.48 -7.66
N THR A 101 -6.40 13.62 -7.57
CA THR A 101 -7.05 14.28 -6.43
C THR A 101 -6.70 13.60 -5.11
N LEU A 102 -6.58 12.28 -5.10
CA LEU A 102 -6.18 11.52 -3.92
C LEU A 102 -4.75 11.82 -3.49
N ALA A 103 -3.82 11.82 -4.44
CA ALA A 103 -2.42 12.15 -4.21
C ALA A 103 -2.28 13.58 -3.66
N GLU A 104 -2.95 14.55 -4.27
CA GLU A 104 -2.98 15.95 -3.81
C GLU A 104 -3.48 16.08 -2.36
N ARG A 105 -4.52 15.32 -1.99
CA ARG A 105 -5.04 15.31 -0.62
C ARG A 105 -4.04 14.74 0.38
N ILE A 106 -3.37 13.64 0.04
CA ILE A 106 -2.39 12.98 0.91
C ILE A 106 -1.18 13.89 1.11
N VAL A 107 -0.67 14.49 0.03
CA VAL A 107 0.44 15.43 0.07
C VAL A 107 0.07 16.71 0.82
N GLY A 108 -1.12 17.28 0.57
CA GLY A 108 -1.60 18.46 1.29
C GLY A 108 -1.75 18.27 2.80
N ALA A 109 -1.88 17.03 3.26
CA ALA A 109 -1.92 16.65 4.67
C ALA A 109 -0.53 16.30 5.25
N GLY A 110 0.54 16.42 4.46
CA GLY A 110 1.93 16.22 4.88
C GLY A 110 2.39 14.75 4.88
N SER A 111 1.74 13.88 4.10
CA SER A 111 2.15 12.49 3.90
C SER A 111 2.56 12.25 2.44
N THR A 112 3.38 11.24 2.19
CA THR A 112 3.75 10.85 0.82
C THR A 112 2.85 9.72 0.31
N LEU A 113 2.42 9.79 -0.96
CA LEU A 113 1.78 8.67 -1.64
C LEU A 113 2.77 8.04 -2.61
N VAL A 114 2.99 6.73 -2.47
CA VAL A 114 3.77 5.94 -3.44
C VAL A 114 2.85 4.96 -4.12
N LEU A 115 2.60 5.20 -5.41
CA LEU A 115 1.94 4.25 -6.29
C LEU A 115 3.02 3.37 -6.92
N ALA A 116 3.09 2.14 -6.44
CA ALA A 116 4.19 1.24 -6.73
C ALA A 116 3.71 0.09 -7.64
N ASP A 117 4.27 -0.03 -8.85
CA ASP A 117 4.01 -1.19 -9.72
C ASP A 117 4.66 -2.47 -9.16
N ASP A 118 5.75 -2.29 -8.41
CA ASP A 118 6.47 -3.34 -7.74
C ASP A 118 6.86 -2.96 -6.31
N THR A 119 7.21 -3.97 -5.51
CA THR A 119 7.68 -3.78 -4.13
C THR A 119 8.95 -2.93 -4.05
N LEU A 120 9.73 -2.84 -5.14
CA LEU A 120 11.01 -2.15 -5.16
C LEU A 120 10.86 -0.63 -5.10
N ALA A 121 9.82 -0.06 -5.72
CA ALA A 121 9.51 1.37 -5.60
C ALA A 121 9.24 1.78 -4.14
N ALA A 122 8.38 1.04 -3.44
CA ALA A 122 8.10 1.27 -2.02
C ALA A 122 9.36 1.09 -1.16
N ALA A 123 10.14 0.04 -1.41
CA ALA A 123 11.38 -0.21 -0.68
C ALA A 123 12.42 0.91 -0.89
N ARG A 124 12.59 1.44 -2.11
CA ARG A 124 13.48 2.57 -2.40
C ARG A 124 13.07 3.82 -1.62
N HIS A 125 11.78 4.15 -1.61
CA HIS A 125 11.28 5.27 -0.82
C HIS A 125 11.57 5.08 0.67
N ALA A 126 11.26 3.90 1.22
CA ALA A 126 11.52 3.59 2.62
C ALA A 126 13.02 3.68 2.98
N ALA A 127 13.90 3.22 2.08
CA ALA A 127 15.35 3.30 2.26
C ALA A 127 15.88 4.74 2.19
N ALA A 128 15.31 5.58 1.32
CA ALA A 128 15.66 7.00 1.21
C ALA A 128 15.33 7.76 2.51
N HIS A 129 14.24 7.38 3.18
CA HIS A 129 13.81 7.95 4.46
C HIS A 129 14.43 7.27 5.70
N GLY A 130 15.28 6.25 5.49
CA GLY A 130 15.94 5.52 6.58
C GLY A 130 15.02 4.60 7.40
N TRP A 131 13.83 4.27 6.89
CA TRP A 131 12.90 3.35 7.56
C TRP A 131 13.33 1.88 7.40
N ILE A 132 14.05 1.59 6.31
CA ILE A 132 14.73 0.32 6.11
C ILE A 132 16.21 0.56 5.79
N ARG A 133 17.01 -0.49 5.96
CA ARG A 133 18.42 -0.52 5.60
C ARG A 133 18.58 -0.53 4.08
N LYS A 134 19.57 0.19 3.55
CA LYS A 134 19.81 0.28 2.10
C LYS A 134 20.21 -1.07 1.51
N GLU A 135 20.89 -1.89 2.30
CA GLU A 135 21.34 -3.23 1.94
C GLU A 135 20.16 -4.16 1.65
N THR A 136 18.99 -3.90 2.27
CA THR A 136 17.76 -4.67 2.06
C THR A 136 17.17 -4.49 0.65
N LEU A 137 17.60 -3.46 -0.10
CA LEU A 137 17.14 -3.27 -1.48
C LEU A 137 17.59 -4.39 -2.42
N ASP A 138 18.77 -4.97 -2.19
CA ASP A 138 19.28 -6.07 -3.00
C ASP A 138 18.52 -7.36 -2.72
N ASP A 139 18.15 -7.60 -1.45
CA ASP A 139 17.31 -8.72 -1.04
C ASP A 139 15.91 -8.62 -1.67
N VAL A 140 15.27 -7.45 -1.56
CA VAL A 140 13.93 -7.19 -2.15
C VAL A 140 13.96 -7.37 -3.68
N LYS A 141 15.07 -6.97 -4.33
CA LYS A 141 15.25 -7.17 -5.77
C LYS A 141 15.45 -8.65 -6.12
N GLY A 142 16.09 -9.42 -5.25
CA GLY A 142 16.23 -10.87 -5.35
C GLY A 142 14.88 -11.59 -5.22
N GLU A 143 14.17 -11.35 -4.12
CA GLU A 143 12.86 -11.94 -3.85
C GLU A 143 11.84 -11.61 -4.94
N LYS A 144 11.83 -10.37 -5.46
CA LYS A 144 10.99 -10.00 -6.61
C LYS A 144 11.24 -10.89 -7.83
N ARG A 145 12.51 -11.19 -8.14
CA ARG A 145 12.86 -12.03 -9.30
C ARG A 145 12.41 -13.47 -9.10
N GLU A 146 12.46 -13.97 -7.87
CA GLU A 146 11.98 -15.30 -7.51
C GLU A 146 10.46 -15.40 -7.64
N ASP A 147 9.73 -14.38 -7.18
CA ASP A 147 8.27 -14.28 -7.30
C ASP A 147 7.79 -14.10 -8.76
N GLU A 148 8.57 -13.43 -9.60
CA GLU A 148 8.25 -13.23 -11.03
C GLU A 148 8.61 -14.44 -11.92
N GLY A 149 9.52 -15.32 -11.46
CA GLY A 149 10.01 -16.48 -12.22
C GLY A 149 10.84 -16.12 -13.47
N ASP A 150 11.35 -17.13 -14.19
CA ASP A 150 12.03 -16.99 -15.50
C ASP A 150 11.05 -16.57 -16.60
N GLY A 151 10.47 -15.37 -16.52
CA GLY A 151 9.77 -14.67 -17.62
C GLY A 151 8.59 -15.38 -18.30
N SER A 152 8.30 -16.63 -17.97
CA SER A 152 7.29 -17.49 -18.57
C SER A 152 6.07 -17.48 -17.66
N LYS A 153 5.54 -16.28 -17.39
CA LYS A 153 4.13 -16.19 -17.06
C LYS A 153 3.38 -16.63 -18.30
N ALA A 154 2.87 -17.86 -18.30
CA ALA A 154 1.79 -18.23 -19.20
C ALA A 154 0.70 -17.14 -19.03
N PRO A 155 0.27 -16.49 -20.11
CA PRO A 155 -0.71 -15.41 -20.01
C PRO A 155 -1.94 -15.96 -19.30
N ALA A 156 -2.38 -15.27 -18.25
CA ALA A 156 -3.68 -15.55 -17.66
C ALA A 156 -4.72 -15.42 -18.79
N PRO A 157 -5.58 -16.42 -19.04
CA PRO A 157 -6.52 -16.37 -20.15
C PRO A 157 -7.37 -15.08 -20.06
N GLY A 158 -7.18 -14.17 -21.02
CA GLY A 158 -7.91 -12.90 -21.10
C GLY A 158 -7.21 -11.64 -20.56
N VAL A 159 -5.93 -11.70 -20.17
CA VAL A 159 -5.16 -10.50 -19.76
C VAL A 159 -4.05 -10.21 -20.79
N GLU A 160 -4.18 -9.10 -21.51
CA GLU A 160 -3.13 -8.61 -22.42
C GLU A 160 -1.89 -8.19 -21.61
N THR A 161 -0.74 -8.80 -21.91
CA THR A 161 0.56 -8.43 -21.34
C THR A 161 1.06 -7.15 -22.00
N SER A 162 1.03 -6.03 -21.27
CA SER A 162 1.53 -4.71 -21.70
C SER A 162 2.68 -4.25 -20.80
N ALA A 163 3.53 -3.35 -21.33
CA ALA A 163 4.76 -2.84 -20.74
C ALA A 163 4.55 -2.17 -19.35
N PRO A 164 5.57 -2.19 -18.47
CA PRO A 164 5.47 -1.62 -17.13
C PRO A 164 5.17 -0.11 -17.18
N THR A 165 4.10 0.30 -16.49
CA THR A 165 3.66 1.68 -16.27
C THR A 165 4.69 2.43 -15.39
N PRO A 166 4.91 3.74 -15.56
CA PRO A 166 5.86 4.48 -14.74
C PRO A 166 5.38 4.63 -13.29
N THR A 167 6.28 4.31 -12.35
CA THR A 167 6.09 4.54 -10.91
C THR A 167 5.89 6.02 -10.61
N VAL A 168 4.85 6.35 -9.83
CA VAL A 168 4.56 7.72 -9.42
C VAL A 168 4.80 7.86 -7.91
N VAL A 169 5.83 8.63 -7.56
CA VAL A 169 6.05 9.12 -6.20
C VAL A 169 5.49 10.53 -6.14
N VAL A 170 4.49 10.77 -5.30
CA VAL A 170 3.97 12.12 -5.07
C VAL A 170 4.42 12.55 -3.67
N ASP A 171 5.52 13.29 -3.63
CA ASP A 171 6.20 13.75 -2.41
C ASP A 171 5.87 15.23 -2.14
N PRO A 172 5.61 15.63 -0.88
CA PRO A 172 5.47 17.04 -0.49
C PRO A 172 6.69 17.92 -0.82
N GLU A 173 7.90 17.37 -0.97
CA GLU A 173 9.09 18.16 -1.32
C GLU A 173 9.32 18.30 -2.85
N VAL A 174 8.57 17.56 -3.69
CA VAL A 174 8.79 17.52 -5.15
C VAL A 174 7.83 18.44 -5.93
N THR A 175 6.92 19.17 -5.27
CA THR A 175 5.94 20.02 -5.97
C THR A 175 6.52 21.33 -6.55
N ALA A 176 7.85 21.58 -6.47
CA ALA A 176 8.45 22.85 -6.88
C ALA A 176 9.42 22.79 -8.08
N GLY A 177 9.67 21.64 -8.70
CA GLY A 177 10.50 21.61 -9.91
C GLY A 177 10.56 20.25 -10.56
N GLU A 178 10.54 20.23 -11.89
CA GLU A 178 10.65 19.06 -12.77
C GLU A 178 9.32 18.45 -13.24
N LEU A 179 8.52 19.32 -13.86
CA LEU A 179 7.77 19.00 -15.08
C LEU A 179 8.26 19.95 -16.20
N GLU A 180 9.41 19.65 -16.79
CA GLU A 180 9.81 20.10 -18.13
C GLU A 180 10.38 18.92 -18.92
#